data_AF-R7D381-F1
#
_entry.id   AF-R7D381-F1
#
_cell.length_a   1.000
_cell.length_b   1.000
_cell.length_c   1.000
_cell.angle_alpha   90.00
_cell.angle_beta   90.00
_cell.angle_gamma   90.00
#
_symmetry.space_group_name_H-M   'P 1'
#
loop_
_entity.id
_entity.type
_entity.pdbx_description
1 polymer ?
#
loop_
_entity_poly.entity_id
_entity_poly.type
_entity_poly.pdbx_seq_one_letter_code
_entity_poly.pdbx_strand_id
1 'polypeptide(L)'
;MILFPAIDLIGGKVVRLERGDRSRCKVYSDDPVSVAREFAAQGATWLHVVDLSAAFEEDEEARAANSRAIKAICQVDGLSIDVGGGVRSLARIDELAGYGAKRIAMGTVLVTEPGFAEVAARGFGDLLVADVAARDGQVKVNGWRDGVGLALDEVVGQLAEQGFRHLVYTDIARDGMQTGIDVAVYAHVAHVAGFPVVASGGISTLDDIRAVAAAGADVIEGAITGRALYEGNFTLAEALAVAHGEESAC
;
A
#
# COMPACT_ATOMS: atom_id res chain seq x y z
N MET A 1 7.02 5.71 -13.36
CA MET A 1 6.06 5.44 -12.27
C MET A 1 6.83 4.86 -11.08
N ILE A 2 6.45 5.15 -9.83
CA ILE A 2 7.08 4.51 -8.66
C ILE A 2 6.62 3.05 -8.55
N LEU A 3 7.54 2.10 -8.34
CA LEU A 3 7.18 0.72 -8.00
C LEU A 3 7.41 0.49 -6.50
N PHE A 4 6.37 0.09 -5.80
CA PHE A 4 6.41 -0.23 -4.38
C PHE A 4 6.38 -1.75 -4.21
N PRO A 5 7.52 -2.47 -4.13
CA PRO A 5 7.51 -3.80 -3.55
C PRO A 5 6.87 -3.72 -2.16
N ALA A 6 6.14 -4.75 -1.77
CA ALA A 6 5.42 -4.75 -0.50
C ALA A 6 5.86 -5.86 0.46
N ILE A 7 5.87 -5.56 1.75
CA ILE A 7 6.06 -6.50 2.86
C ILE A 7 4.83 -6.43 3.77
N ASP A 8 4.19 -7.56 4.04
CA ASP A 8 3.20 -7.64 5.10
C ASP A 8 3.83 -8.25 6.35
N LEU A 9 3.54 -7.71 7.53
CA LEU A 9 4.12 -8.15 8.79
C LEU A 9 3.07 -8.72 9.74
N ILE A 10 3.32 -9.92 10.26
CA ILE A 10 2.60 -10.50 11.40
C ILE A 10 3.63 -10.99 12.42
N GLY A 11 3.54 -10.50 13.66
CA GLY A 11 4.42 -10.94 14.75
C GLY A 11 5.92 -10.79 14.46
N GLY A 12 6.30 -9.76 13.70
CA GLY A 12 7.68 -9.50 13.29
C GLY A 12 8.18 -10.35 12.10
N LYS A 13 7.31 -11.12 11.46
CA LYS A 13 7.65 -11.99 10.31
C LYS A 13 7.05 -11.45 9.02
N VAL A 14 7.75 -11.65 7.91
CA VAL A 14 7.26 -11.35 6.56
C VAL A 14 6.29 -12.44 6.13
N VAL A 15 5.06 -12.03 5.83
CA VAL A 15 3.98 -12.94 5.47
C VAL A 15 3.28 -12.53 4.18
N ARG A 16 2.44 -13.42 3.65
CA ARG A 16 1.35 -13.05 2.74
C ARG A 16 0.08 -13.79 3.10
N LEU A 17 -1.03 -13.08 2.97
CA LEU A 17 -2.38 -13.65 3.08
C LEU A 17 -2.88 -14.04 1.69
N GLU A 18 -3.41 -15.24 1.56
CA GLU A 18 -4.08 -15.62 0.32
C GLU A 18 -5.47 -14.97 0.26
N ARG A 19 -5.68 -14.03 -0.66
CA ARG A 19 -6.94 -13.27 -0.81
C ARG A 19 -7.36 -12.52 0.46
N GLY A 20 -6.39 -12.01 1.22
CA GLY A 20 -6.65 -11.34 2.50
C GLY A 20 -7.13 -12.28 3.63
N ASP A 21 -7.15 -13.60 3.39
CA ASP A 21 -7.59 -14.57 4.40
C ASP A 21 -6.46 -14.88 5.39
N ARG A 22 -6.66 -14.44 6.64
CA ARG A 22 -5.76 -14.70 7.77
C ARG A 22 -5.50 -16.19 8.01
N SER A 23 -6.49 -17.05 7.78
CA SER A 23 -6.33 -18.50 7.99
C SER A 23 -5.38 -19.15 6.97
N ARG A 24 -5.09 -18.44 5.87
CA ARG A 24 -4.22 -18.86 4.78
C ARG A 24 -3.00 -17.94 4.71
N CYS A 25 -2.31 -17.82 5.84
CA CYS A 25 -1.08 -17.04 5.97
C CYS A 25 0.14 -17.92 5.68
N LYS A 26 0.98 -17.48 4.73
CA LYS A 26 2.30 -18.09 4.45
C LYS A 26 3.40 -17.18 4.98
N VAL A 27 4.32 -17.74 5.76
CA VAL A 27 5.54 -17.04 6.20
C VAL A 27 6.61 -17.18 5.12
N TYR A 28 7.21 -16.05 4.74
CA TYR A 28 8.28 -15.97 3.74
C TYR A 28 9.64 -15.71 4.36
N SER A 29 9.71 -14.97 5.46
CA SER A 29 10.96 -14.70 6.18
C SER A 29 10.69 -14.35 7.63
N ASP A 30 11.61 -14.72 8.50
CA ASP A 30 11.66 -14.29 9.91
C ASP A 30 12.59 -13.07 10.10
N ASP A 31 13.21 -12.58 9.02
CA ASP A 31 14.05 -11.37 9.00
C ASP A 31 13.51 -10.35 7.98
N PRO A 32 12.62 -9.43 8.42
CA PRO A 32 12.08 -8.39 7.55
C PRO A 32 13.11 -7.39 7.03
N VAL A 33 14.20 -7.17 7.77
CA VAL A 33 15.24 -6.21 7.38
C VAL A 33 16.07 -6.78 6.24
N SER A 34 16.36 -8.09 6.26
CA SER A 34 16.99 -8.77 5.11
C SER A 34 16.16 -8.61 3.84
N VAL A 35 14.85 -8.86 3.92
CA VAL A 35 13.94 -8.72 2.76
C VAL A 35 13.92 -7.29 2.23
N ALA A 36 13.85 -6.28 3.12
CA ALA A 36 13.93 -4.88 2.72
C ALA A 36 15.26 -4.54 2.02
N ARG A 37 16.39 -5.02 2.55
CA ARG A 37 17.72 -4.85 1.93
C ARG A 37 17.83 -5.55 0.58
N GLU A 38 17.23 -6.72 0.43
CA GLU A 38 17.19 -7.44 -0.85
C GLU A 38 16.40 -6.67 -1.91
N PHE A 39 15.29 -6.02 -1.54
CA PHE A 39 14.58 -5.13 -2.45
C PHE A 39 15.39 -3.88 -2.80
N ALA A 40 16.06 -3.26 -1.82
CA ALA A 40 16.96 -2.13 -2.07
C ALA A 40 18.09 -2.50 -3.03
N ALA A 41 18.72 -3.66 -2.82
CA ALA A 41 19.81 -4.17 -3.66
C ALA A 41 19.38 -4.46 -5.11
N GLN A 42 18.10 -4.74 -5.32
CA GLN A 42 17.49 -4.92 -6.65
C GLN A 42 17.05 -3.59 -7.30
N GLY A 43 17.26 -2.46 -6.63
CA GLY A 43 17.02 -1.11 -7.18
C GLY A 43 15.71 -0.46 -6.74
N ALA A 44 14.95 -1.06 -5.80
CA ALA A 44 13.80 -0.36 -5.24
C ALA A 44 14.26 0.87 -4.45
N THR A 45 13.54 1.98 -4.63
CA THR A 45 13.74 3.23 -3.88
C THR A 45 12.61 3.49 -2.88
N TRP A 46 11.50 2.78 -3.04
CA TRP A 46 10.36 2.79 -2.14
C TRP A 46 9.98 1.38 -1.72
N LEU A 47 9.44 1.24 -0.52
CA LEU A 47 8.92 -0.01 0.03
C LEU A 47 7.61 0.27 0.75
N HIS A 48 6.57 -0.49 0.42
CA HIS A 48 5.30 -0.45 1.13
C HIS A 48 5.27 -1.53 2.23
N VAL A 49 5.01 -1.17 3.48
CA VAL A 49 5.04 -2.08 4.62
C VAL A 49 3.70 -2.05 5.33
N VAL A 50 3.04 -3.22 5.46
CA VAL A 50 1.73 -3.33 6.12
C VAL A 50 1.87 -4.00 7.48
N ASP A 51 1.52 -3.29 8.54
CA ASP A 51 1.42 -3.80 9.90
C ASP A 51 0.08 -4.55 10.09
N LEU A 52 0.06 -5.84 9.74
CA LEU A 52 -1.14 -6.66 9.88
C LEU A 52 -1.47 -6.98 11.34
N SER A 53 -0.48 -7.08 12.23
CA SER A 53 -0.74 -7.26 13.66
C SER A 53 -1.49 -6.07 14.26
N ALA A 54 -1.16 -4.84 13.87
CA ALA A 54 -1.94 -3.66 14.27
C ALA A 54 -3.29 -3.57 13.53
N ALA A 55 -3.34 -3.93 12.24
CA ALA A 55 -4.58 -3.93 11.47
C ALA A 55 -5.61 -4.90 12.05
N PHE A 56 -5.18 -6.09 12.46
CA PHE A 56 -6.01 -7.13 13.07
C PHE A 56 -6.11 -7.07 14.59
N GLU A 57 -5.51 -6.06 15.22
CA GLU A 57 -5.54 -5.86 16.68
C GLU A 57 -5.07 -7.12 17.44
N GLU A 58 -3.95 -7.71 16.99
CA GLU A 58 -3.31 -8.82 17.68
C GLU A 58 -2.80 -8.40 19.08
N ASP A 59 -2.30 -9.37 19.83
CA ASP A 59 -1.77 -9.11 21.16
C ASP A 59 -0.59 -8.12 21.15
N GLU A 60 -0.29 -7.59 22.33
CA GLU A 60 0.76 -6.59 22.51
C GLU A 60 2.14 -7.09 22.07
N GLU A 61 2.42 -8.38 22.24
CA GLU A 61 3.71 -8.96 21.86
C GLU A 61 3.89 -8.95 20.33
N ALA A 62 2.86 -9.36 19.59
CA ALA A 62 2.84 -9.34 18.13
C ALA A 62 2.94 -7.91 17.58
N ARG A 63 2.15 -6.97 18.13
CA ARG A 63 2.21 -5.54 17.73
C ARG A 63 3.56 -4.90 18.04
N ALA A 64 4.17 -5.24 19.18
CA ALA A 64 5.50 -4.77 19.52
C ALA A 64 6.58 -5.37 18.61
N ALA A 65 6.44 -6.63 18.21
CA ALA A 65 7.34 -7.27 17.25
C ALA A 65 7.29 -6.59 15.87
N ASN A 66 6.08 -6.31 15.35
CA ASN A 66 5.91 -5.55 14.12
C ASN A 66 6.51 -4.13 14.23
N SER A 67 6.26 -3.42 15.34
CA SER A 67 6.81 -2.07 15.52
C SER A 67 8.34 -2.05 15.55
N ARG A 68 8.99 -3.06 16.16
CA ARG A 68 10.46 -3.22 16.08
C ARG A 68 10.94 -3.47 14.65
N ALA A 69 10.24 -4.32 13.90
CA ALA A 69 10.57 -4.60 12.51
C ALA A 69 10.43 -3.36 11.62
N ILE A 70 9.31 -2.64 11.71
CA ILE A 70 9.06 -1.39 10.95
C ILE A 70 10.13 -0.35 11.27
N LYS A 71 10.44 -0.15 12.55
CA LYS A 71 11.50 0.76 12.97
C LYS A 71 12.85 0.41 12.35
N ALA A 72 13.20 -0.88 12.31
CA ALA A 72 14.45 -1.33 11.71
C ALA A 72 14.45 -1.20 10.18
N ILE A 73 13.34 -1.49 9.51
CA ILE A 73 13.17 -1.32 8.06
C ILE A 73 13.33 0.15 7.66
N CYS A 74 12.80 1.10 8.44
CA CYS A 74 12.96 2.53 8.20
C CYS A 74 14.41 3.04 8.27
N GLN A 75 15.35 2.22 8.76
CA GLN A 75 16.78 2.54 8.81
C GLN A 75 17.56 1.89 7.66
N VAL A 76 16.90 1.25 6.69
CA VAL A 76 17.57 0.66 5.52
C VAL A 76 17.93 1.78 4.54
N ASP A 77 19.22 1.94 4.29
CA ASP A 77 19.75 2.96 3.38
C ASP A 77 19.21 2.79 1.95
N GLY A 78 18.89 3.91 1.30
CA GLY A 78 18.41 3.94 -0.08
C GLY A 78 16.91 3.65 -0.25
N LEU A 79 16.19 3.33 0.83
CA LEU A 79 14.75 3.10 0.79
C LEU A 79 13.95 4.19 1.52
N SER A 80 12.90 4.68 0.85
CA SER A 80 11.82 5.43 1.46
C SER A 80 10.68 4.47 1.82
N ILE A 81 10.19 4.53 3.05
CA ILE A 81 9.18 3.58 3.54
C ILE A 81 7.81 4.26 3.60
N ASP A 82 6.84 3.62 2.95
CA ASP A 82 5.41 3.87 3.11
C ASP A 82 4.84 2.80 4.05
N VAL A 83 4.30 3.21 5.21
CA VAL A 83 3.82 2.29 6.25
C VAL A 83 2.31 2.37 6.38
N GLY A 84 1.62 1.25 6.21
CA GLY A 84 0.19 1.10 6.45
C GLY A 84 -0.13 0.08 7.56
N GLY A 85 -1.41 -0.06 7.88
CA GLY A 85 -1.92 -1.07 8.80
C GLY A 85 -2.13 -0.55 10.24
N GLY A 86 -3.38 -0.54 10.68
CA GLY A 86 -3.74 -0.26 12.07
C GLY A 86 -3.49 1.17 12.57
N VAL A 87 -3.19 2.12 11.70
CA VAL A 87 -3.01 3.55 12.05
C VAL A 87 -4.37 4.19 12.33
N ARG A 88 -4.69 4.40 13.61
CA ARG A 88 -6.00 4.90 14.09
C ARG A 88 -5.90 6.07 15.07
N SER A 89 -4.71 6.61 15.29
CA SER A 89 -4.47 7.67 16.27
C SER A 89 -3.32 8.57 15.86
N LEU A 90 -3.36 9.84 16.29
CA LEU A 90 -2.28 10.79 16.04
C LEU A 90 -0.96 10.32 16.66
N ALA A 91 -1.02 9.70 17.85
CA ALA A 91 0.15 9.14 18.52
C ALA A 91 0.84 8.05 17.69
N ARG A 92 0.08 7.20 16.97
CA ARG A 92 0.69 6.20 16.07
C ARG A 92 1.31 6.85 14.84
N ILE A 93 0.71 7.92 14.32
CA ILE A 93 1.31 8.69 13.21
C ILE A 93 2.65 9.29 13.66
N ASP A 94 2.69 9.95 14.83
CA ASP A 94 3.92 10.52 15.40
C ASP A 94 5.00 9.46 15.63
N GLU A 95 4.61 8.28 16.13
CA GLU A 95 5.53 7.18 16.34
C GLU A 95 6.15 6.68 15.03
N LEU A 96 5.33 6.43 14.00
CA LEU A 96 5.81 5.97 12.70
C LEU A 96 6.68 7.04 12.01
N ALA A 97 6.30 8.31 12.12
CA ALA A 97 7.12 9.43 11.66
C ALA A 97 8.49 9.44 12.38
N GLY A 98 8.48 9.23 13.70
CA GLY A 98 9.69 9.12 14.53
C GLY A 98 10.56 7.90 14.22
N TYR A 99 10.00 6.85 13.63
CA TYR A 99 10.77 5.71 13.11
C TYR A 99 11.49 6.04 11.80
N GLY A 100 11.05 7.08 11.08
CA GLY A 100 11.60 7.49 9.78
C GLY A 100 10.69 7.18 8.59
N ALA A 101 9.43 6.77 8.81
CA ALA A 101 8.48 6.57 7.73
C ALA A 101 8.34 7.85 6.89
N LYS A 102 8.37 7.69 5.56
CA LYS A 102 8.23 8.79 4.59
C LYS A 102 6.79 9.02 4.20
N ARG A 103 5.96 7.98 4.31
CA ARG A 103 4.52 8.01 4.11
C ARG A 103 3.84 7.09 5.11
N ILE A 104 2.62 7.46 5.50
CA ILE A 104 1.80 6.73 6.45
C ILE A 104 0.40 6.54 5.85
N ALA A 105 0.12 5.31 5.45
CA ALA A 105 -1.14 4.90 4.85
C ALA A 105 -2.20 4.61 5.92
N MET A 106 -3.37 5.24 5.77
CA MET A 106 -4.49 5.12 6.68
C MET A 106 -5.75 4.76 5.90
N GLY A 107 -6.45 3.70 6.30
CA GLY A 107 -7.66 3.25 5.62
C GLY A 107 -8.91 3.45 6.46
N THR A 108 -9.36 2.38 7.12
CA THR A 108 -10.63 2.31 7.89
C THR A 108 -10.98 3.58 8.67
N VAL A 109 -10.04 4.15 9.45
CA VAL A 109 -10.30 5.31 10.31
C VAL A 109 -10.70 6.56 9.52
N LEU A 110 -10.23 6.71 8.28
CA LEU A 110 -10.58 7.83 7.41
C LEU A 110 -12.06 7.83 7.03
N VAL A 111 -12.67 6.63 7.01
CA VAL A 111 -14.06 6.42 6.60
C VAL A 111 -14.98 6.39 7.82
N THR A 112 -14.55 5.75 8.90
CA THR A 112 -15.39 5.59 10.10
C THR A 112 -15.36 6.81 11.02
N GLU A 113 -14.30 7.62 10.96
CA GLU A 113 -14.11 8.80 11.83
C GLU A 113 -13.72 10.05 11.01
N PRO A 114 -14.65 10.69 10.27
CA PRO A 114 -14.32 11.81 9.38
C PRO A 114 -13.66 13.00 10.08
N GLY A 115 -14.01 13.27 11.34
CA GLY A 115 -13.38 14.33 12.13
C GLY A 115 -11.90 14.06 12.43
N PHE A 116 -11.51 12.78 12.56
CA PHE A 116 -10.11 12.41 12.71
C PHE A 116 -9.34 12.66 11.41
N ALA A 117 -9.92 12.32 10.26
CA ALA A 117 -9.29 12.50 8.95
C ALA A 117 -8.91 13.97 8.69
N GLU A 118 -9.82 14.91 8.97
CA GLU A 118 -9.57 16.35 8.84
C GLU A 118 -8.45 16.84 9.76
N VAL A 119 -8.45 16.39 11.03
CA VAL A 119 -7.41 16.76 12.01
C VAL A 119 -6.05 16.20 11.58
N ALA A 120 -6.01 14.94 11.15
CA ALA A 120 -4.79 14.28 10.72
C ALA A 120 -4.21 14.94 9.45
N ALA A 121 -5.04 15.19 8.44
CA ALA A 121 -4.64 15.87 7.21
C ALA A 121 -4.03 17.26 7.48
N ARG A 122 -4.64 18.04 8.38
CA ARG A 122 -4.11 19.35 8.79
C ARG A 122 -2.81 19.26 9.58
N GLY A 123 -2.67 18.24 10.43
CA GLY A 123 -1.50 18.07 11.31
C GLY A 123 -0.27 17.53 10.59
N PHE A 124 -0.46 16.64 9.62
CA PHE A 124 0.62 15.84 9.03
C PHE A 124 0.77 16.00 7.50
N GLY A 125 -0.23 16.56 6.81
CA GLY A 125 -0.15 16.92 5.38
C GLY A 125 0.33 15.79 4.48
N ASP A 126 1.35 16.08 3.67
CA ASP A 126 1.93 15.18 2.65
C ASP A 126 2.54 13.89 3.22
N LEU A 127 2.68 13.77 4.54
CA LEU A 127 3.08 12.52 5.18
C LEU A 127 1.98 11.44 5.07
N LEU A 128 0.71 11.84 4.94
CA LEU A 128 -0.41 10.91 4.99
C LEU A 128 -0.84 10.44 3.61
N VAL A 129 -1.17 9.15 3.53
CA VAL A 129 -1.73 8.50 2.35
C VAL A 129 -3.11 7.97 2.70
N ALA A 130 -4.11 8.30 1.88
CA ALA A 130 -5.41 7.68 1.97
C ALA A 130 -5.34 6.27 1.36
N ASP A 131 -5.62 5.23 2.14
CA ASP A 131 -5.71 3.84 1.67
C ASP A 131 -7.18 3.44 1.52
N VAL A 132 -7.69 3.54 0.29
CA VAL A 132 -9.09 3.28 -0.02
C VAL A 132 -9.20 1.98 -0.81
N ALA A 133 -9.97 1.05 -0.28
CA ALA A 133 -10.24 -0.22 -0.93
C ALA A 133 -11.74 -0.32 -1.25
N ALA A 134 -12.07 -0.69 -2.48
CA ALA A 134 -13.45 -0.82 -2.92
C ALA A 134 -13.67 -2.10 -3.72
N ARG A 135 -14.93 -2.52 -3.74
CA ARG A 135 -15.43 -3.61 -4.58
C ARG A 135 -16.76 -3.16 -5.16
N ASP A 136 -16.90 -3.29 -6.49
CA ASP A 136 -18.12 -2.89 -7.20
C ASP A 136 -18.53 -1.43 -6.90
N GLY A 137 -17.54 -0.52 -6.82
CA GLY A 137 -17.74 0.91 -6.51
C GLY A 137 -18.11 1.22 -5.06
N GLN A 138 -18.10 0.22 -4.17
CA GLN A 138 -18.45 0.36 -2.75
C GLN A 138 -17.23 0.19 -1.86
N VAL A 139 -17.00 1.15 -0.98
CA VAL A 139 -15.85 1.14 -0.05
C VAL A 139 -15.99 0.01 0.97
N LYS A 140 -14.87 -0.65 1.26
CA LYS A 140 -14.73 -1.69 2.29
C LYS A 140 -13.75 -1.25 3.37
N VAL A 141 -14.07 -1.56 4.62
CA VAL A 141 -13.25 -1.24 5.80
C VAL A 141 -12.93 -2.50 6.61
N ASN A 142 -12.21 -2.35 7.72
CA ASN A 142 -11.85 -3.43 8.66
C ASN A 142 -11.11 -4.60 8.01
N GLY A 143 -10.12 -4.30 7.15
CA GLY A 143 -9.40 -5.30 6.36
C GLY A 143 -10.26 -5.90 5.26
N TRP A 144 -11.04 -5.05 4.58
CA TRP A 144 -11.90 -5.37 3.43
C TRP A 144 -13.14 -6.24 3.74
N ARG A 145 -13.43 -6.46 5.02
CA ARG A 145 -14.53 -7.35 5.46
C ARG A 145 -15.88 -6.66 5.46
N ASP A 146 -15.91 -5.39 5.86
CA ASP A 146 -17.17 -4.70 6.15
C ASP A 146 -17.50 -3.70 5.04
N GLY A 147 -18.69 -3.82 4.47
CA GLY A 147 -19.25 -2.80 3.58
C GLY A 147 -19.89 -1.69 4.41
N VAL A 148 -19.49 -0.44 4.16
CA VAL A 148 -20.03 0.73 4.87
C VAL A 148 -21.14 1.45 4.11
N GLY A 149 -21.50 0.95 2.92
CA GLY A 149 -22.56 1.54 2.08
C GLY A 149 -22.20 2.91 1.48
N LEU A 150 -20.92 3.27 1.49
CA LEU A 150 -20.41 4.51 0.93
C LEU A 150 -19.84 4.27 -0.46
N ALA A 151 -20.17 5.17 -1.38
CA ALA A 151 -19.62 5.12 -2.73
C ALA A 151 -18.14 5.52 -2.73
N LEU A 152 -17.36 4.88 -3.60
CA LEU A 152 -15.95 5.19 -3.79
C LEU A 152 -15.72 6.68 -4.07
N ASP A 153 -16.48 7.23 -5.02
CA ASP A 153 -16.33 8.62 -5.47
C ASP A 153 -16.59 9.63 -4.34
N GLU A 154 -17.58 9.35 -3.48
CA GLU A 154 -17.90 10.20 -2.33
C GLU A 154 -16.76 10.23 -1.32
N VAL A 155 -16.21 9.06 -0.99
CA VAL A 155 -15.09 8.95 -0.04
C VAL A 155 -13.83 9.62 -0.59
N VAL A 156 -13.49 9.34 -1.85
CA VAL A 156 -12.28 9.92 -2.49
C VAL A 156 -12.38 11.44 -2.56
N GLY A 157 -13.53 11.98 -2.99
CA GLY A 157 -13.75 13.42 -3.06
C GLY A 157 -13.64 14.09 -1.69
N GLN A 158 -14.25 13.50 -0.65
CA GLN A 158 -14.16 14.02 0.71
C GLN A 158 -12.72 14.06 1.24
N LEU A 159 -11.93 12.99 1.01
CA LEU A 159 -10.53 12.96 1.45
C LEU A 159 -9.67 14.00 0.72
N ALA A 160 -9.92 14.21 -0.58
CA ALA A 160 -9.26 15.26 -1.35
C ALA A 160 -9.58 16.66 -0.78
N GLU A 161 -10.85 16.93 -0.45
CA GLU A 161 -11.29 18.19 0.18
C GLU A 161 -10.67 18.40 1.56
N GLN A 162 -10.51 17.33 2.34
CA GLN A 162 -9.88 17.36 3.67
C GLN A 162 -8.37 17.62 3.63
N GLY A 163 -7.74 17.46 2.46
CA GLY A 163 -6.34 17.82 2.23
C GLY A 163 -5.40 16.66 1.92
N PHE A 164 -5.91 15.43 1.75
CA PHE A 164 -5.07 14.32 1.29
C PHE A 164 -4.57 14.57 -0.14
N ARG A 165 -3.30 14.24 -0.39
CA ARG A 165 -2.63 14.40 -1.71
C ARG A 165 -1.98 13.13 -2.22
N HIS A 166 -1.99 12.08 -1.41
CA HIS A 166 -1.56 10.75 -1.79
C HIS A 166 -2.70 9.77 -1.51
N LEU A 167 -2.94 8.87 -2.45
CA LEU A 167 -3.99 7.87 -2.34
C LEU A 167 -3.51 6.55 -2.92
N VAL A 168 -3.57 5.50 -2.10
CA VAL A 168 -3.53 4.11 -2.55
C VAL A 168 -4.96 3.67 -2.79
N TYR A 169 -5.25 3.24 -4.01
CA TYR A 169 -6.53 2.63 -4.34
C TYR A 169 -6.33 1.13 -4.53
N THR A 170 -7.06 0.32 -3.76
CA THR A 170 -7.06 -1.13 -3.92
C THR A 170 -8.36 -1.63 -4.55
N ASP A 171 -8.27 -2.22 -5.74
CA ASP A 171 -9.39 -2.97 -6.34
C ASP A 171 -9.46 -4.38 -5.74
N ILE A 172 -10.36 -4.55 -4.77
CA ILE A 172 -10.54 -5.80 -4.02
C ILE A 172 -11.00 -6.95 -4.93
N ALA A 173 -11.71 -6.67 -6.04
CA ALA A 173 -12.18 -7.72 -6.93
C ALA A 173 -11.01 -8.44 -7.63
N ARG A 174 -9.86 -7.78 -7.74
CA ARG A 174 -8.67 -8.25 -8.45
C ARG A 174 -7.50 -8.55 -7.52
N ASP A 175 -7.49 -8.00 -6.30
CA ASP A 175 -6.39 -8.21 -5.36
C ASP A 175 -6.17 -9.69 -5.04
N GLY A 176 -4.91 -10.13 -5.14
CA GLY A 176 -4.50 -11.52 -4.92
C GLY A 176 -5.10 -12.54 -5.91
N MET A 177 -5.90 -12.12 -6.90
CA MET A 177 -6.56 -13.01 -7.87
C MET A 177 -5.71 -13.29 -9.11
N GLN A 178 -4.67 -12.49 -9.36
CA GLN A 178 -3.80 -12.56 -10.54
C GLN A 178 -4.55 -12.45 -11.88
N THR A 179 -5.71 -11.80 -11.89
CA THR A 179 -6.57 -11.62 -13.07
C THR A 179 -6.28 -10.34 -13.86
N GLY A 180 -5.12 -9.71 -13.62
CA GLY A 180 -4.71 -8.46 -14.23
C GLY A 180 -5.44 -7.23 -13.69
N ILE A 181 -5.02 -6.07 -14.15
CA ILE A 181 -5.41 -4.75 -13.63
C ILE A 181 -6.42 -4.01 -14.52
N ASP A 182 -7.31 -3.23 -13.91
CA ASP A 182 -8.25 -2.36 -14.64
C ASP A 182 -7.80 -0.91 -14.60
N VAL A 183 -6.99 -0.52 -15.59
CA VAL A 183 -6.41 0.84 -15.67
C VAL A 183 -7.49 1.93 -15.68
N ALA A 184 -8.68 1.64 -16.25
CA ALA A 184 -9.76 2.62 -16.34
C ALA A 184 -10.29 3.02 -14.95
N VAL A 185 -10.31 2.09 -14.00
CA VAL A 185 -10.75 2.38 -12.63
C VAL A 185 -9.77 3.35 -11.96
N TYR A 186 -8.46 3.17 -12.11
CA TYR A 186 -7.48 4.10 -11.53
C TYR A 186 -7.53 5.49 -12.18
N ALA A 187 -7.77 5.55 -13.51
CA ALA A 187 -8.01 6.82 -14.21
C ALA A 187 -9.24 7.56 -13.66
N HIS A 188 -10.32 6.84 -13.39
CA HIS A 188 -11.51 7.41 -12.76
C HIS A 188 -11.23 7.91 -11.34
N VAL A 189 -10.57 7.10 -10.49
CA VAL A 189 -10.26 7.51 -9.11
C VAL A 189 -9.31 8.71 -9.08
N ALA A 190 -8.29 8.76 -9.94
CA ALA A 190 -7.40 9.91 -10.06
C ALA A 190 -8.16 11.18 -10.50
N HIS A 191 -9.12 11.04 -11.42
CA HIS A 191 -9.99 12.14 -11.82
C HIS A 191 -10.81 12.68 -10.64
N VAL A 192 -11.44 11.81 -9.85
CA VAL A 192 -12.22 12.21 -8.68
C VAL A 192 -11.34 12.83 -7.60
N ALA A 193 -10.15 12.27 -7.35
CA ALA A 193 -9.19 12.77 -6.38
C ALA A 193 -8.60 14.13 -6.79
N GLY A 194 -8.47 14.38 -8.10
CA GLY A 194 -7.79 15.54 -8.65
C GLY A 194 -6.25 15.45 -8.60
N PHE A 195 -5.71 14.26 -8.32
CA PHE A 195 -4.28 13.97 -8.27
C PHE A 195 -4.01 12.48 -8.61
N PRO A 196 -2.80 12.13 -9.06
CA PRO A 196 -2.47 10.76 -9.43
C PRO A 196 -2.51 9.81 -8.23
N VAL A 197 -2.82 8.53 -8.48
CA VAL A 197 -3.01 7.52 -7.44
C VAL A 197 -1.95 6.43 -7.49
N VAL A 198 -1.77 5.72 -6.38
CA VAL A 198 -0.98 4.49 -6.32
C VAL A 198 -1.92 3.31 -6.57
N ALA A 199 -1.65 2.55 -7.63
CA ALA A 199 -2.41 1.37 -7.97
C ALA A 199 -2.06 0.18 -7.07
N SER A 200 -3.06 -0.46 -6.48
CA SER A 200 -2.91 -1.65 -5.65
C SER A 200 -3.97 -2.70 -6.02
N GLY A 201 -3.55 -3.96 -6.07
CA GLY A 201 -4.41 -5.09 -6.40
C GLY A 201 -4.41 -5.51 -7.86
N GLY A 202 -4.15 -6.80 -8.08
CA GLY A 202 -4.31 -7.47 -9.38
C GLY A 202 -3.06 -7.57 -10.26
N ILE A 203 -1.95 -6.88 -9.93
CA ILE A 203 -0.70 -6.98 -10.70
C ILE A 203 -0.13 -8.40 -10.59
N SER A 204 -0.06 -9.11 -11.72
CA SER A 204 0.47 -10.46 -11.79
C SER A 204 1.51 -10.68 -12.89
N THR A 205 1.58 -9.77 -13.86
CA THR A 205 2.48 -9.85 -15.01
C THR A 205 3.22 -8.53 -15.25
N LEU A 206 4.31 -8.58 -16.03
CA LEU A 206 4.98 -7.36 -16.50
C LEU A 206 4.09 -6.52 -17.42
N ASP A 207 3.14 -7.14 -18.15
CA ASP A 207 2.16 -6.44 -18.97
C ASP A 207 1.20 -5.58 -18.14
N ASP A 208 0.82 -6.05 -16.94
CA ASP A 208 0.03 -5.23 -16.01
C ASP A 208 0.80 -3.96 -15.63
N ILE A 209 2.10 -4.08 -15.32
CA ILE A 209 2.94 -2.94 -14.97
C ILE A 209 3.08 -1.98 -16.15
N ARG A 210 3.26 -2.50 -17.38
CA ARG A 210 3.26 -1.69 -18.61
C ARG A 210 1.95 -0.92 -18.78
N ALA A 211 0.83 -1.61 -18.60
CA ALA A 211 -0.50 -1.02 -18.77
C ALA A 211 -0.74 0.12 -17.77
N VAL A 212 -0.35 -0.07 -16.51
CA VAL A 212 -0.44 0.96 -15.48
C VAL A 212 0.49 2.13 -15.79
N ALA A 213 1.75 1.87 -16.15
CA ALA A 213 2.71 2.92 -16.49
C ALA A 213 2.25 3.75 -17.71
N ALA A 214 1.62 3.11 -18.70
CA ALA A 214 1.09 3.75 -19.89
C ALA A 214 -0.10 4.70 -19.63
N ALA A 215 -0.74 4.61 -18.45
CA ALA A 215 -1.80 5.54 -18.04
C ALA A 215 -1.27 6.97 -17.83
N GLY A 216 0.05 7.13 -17.64
CA GLY A 216 0.71 8.43 -17.50
C GLY A 216 0.78 8.94 -16.07
N ALA A 217 1.72 9.86 -15.83
CA ALA A 217 2.05 10.38 -14.50
C ALA A 217 0.95 11.26 -13.89
N ASP A 218 0.03 11.78 -14.70
CA ASP A 218 -1.13 12.54 -14.22
C ASP A 218 -2.24 11.63 -13.64
N VAL A 219 -2.17 10.32 -13.93
CA VAL A 219 -3.12 9.31 -13.45
C VAL A 219 -2.49 8.42 -12.40
N ILE A 220 -1.27 7.93 -12.65
CA ILE A 220 -0.59 6.98 -11.77
C ILE A 220 0.69 7.59 -11.20
N GLU A 221 0.72 7.66 -9.87
CA GLU A 221 1.92 7.99 -9.10
C GLU A 221 2.82 6.76 -9.00
N GLY A 222 2.21 5.60 -8.68
CA GLY A 222 2.92 4.37 -8.45
C GLY A 222 2.06 3.12 -8.51
N ALA A 223 2.70 1.97 -8.30
CA ALA A 223 2.03 0.68 -8.23
C ALA A 223 2.63 -0.20 -7.14
N ILE A 224 1.78 -0.83 -6.32
CA ILE A 224 2.18 -1.78 -5.28
C ILE A 224 2.27 -3.18 -5.86
N THR A 225 3.42 -3.84 -5.69
CA THR A 225 3.64 -5.23 -6.11
C THR A 225 4.03 -6.09 -4.92
N GLY A 226 3.15 -7.03 -4.57
CA GLY A 226 3.37 -7.95 -3.47
C GLY A 226 3.52 -9.39 -3.93
N ARG A 227 2.41 -10.12 -3.95
CA ARG A 227 2.33 -11.55 -4.24
C ARG A 227 3.11 -11.98 -5.49
N ALA A 228 3.01 -11.24 -6.59
CA ALA A 228 3.67 -11.60 -7.85
C ALA A 228 5.21 -11.70 -7.74
N LEU A 229 5.83 -10.85 -6.92
CA LEU A 229 7.27 -10.92 -6.64
C LEU A 229 7.61 -12.17 -5.81
N TYR A 230 6.82 -12.44 -4.77
CA TYR A 230 7.03 -13.60 -3.88
C TYR A 230 6.75 -14.95 -4.56
N GLU A 231 5.89 -14.98 -5.57
CA GLU A 231 5.60 -16.18 -6.36
C GLU A 231 6.54 -16.34 -7.57
N GLY A 232 7.42 -15.37 -7.82
CA GLY A 232 8.40 -15.42 -8.89
C GLY A 232 7.80 -15.29 -10.28
N ASN A 233 6.66 -14.62 -10.41
CA ASN A 233 6.05 -14.34 -11.72
C ASN A 233 6.97 -13.47 -12.60
N PHE A 234 7.75 -12.60 -11.95
CA PHE A 234 8.82 -11.79 -12.52
C PHE A 234 9.75 -11.36 -11.38
N THR A 235 10.95 -10.92 -11.73
CA THR A 235 11.90 -10.32 -10.79
C THR A 235 11.59 -8.84 -10.56
N LEU A 236 12.01 -8.30 -9.41
CA LEU A 236 11.87 -6.86 -9.13
C LEU A 236 12.64 -6.01 -10.14
N ALA A 237 13.82 -6.48 -10.59
CA ALA A 237 14.61 -5.78 -11.59
C ALA A 237 13.87 -5.64 -12.93
N GLU A 238 13.22 -6.70 -13.42
CA GLU A 238 12.39 -6.65 -14.63
C GLU A 238 11.20 -5.69 -14.46
N ALA A 239 10.54 -5.75 -13.30
CA ALA A 239 9.42 -4.88 -12.99
C ALA A 239 9.81 -3.39 -12.93
N LEU A 240 10.97 -3.08 -12.36
CA LEU A 240 11.51 -1.71 -12.29
C LEU A 240 11.87 -1.19 -13.68
N ALA A 241 12.55 -1.99 -14.51
CA ALA A 241 12.88 -1.61 -15.89
C ALA A 241 11.60 -1.24 -16.67
N VAL A 242 10.56 -2.08 -16.56
CA VAL A 242 9.25 -1.81 -17.16
C VAL A 242 8.61 -0.53 -16.60
N ALA A 243 8.61 -0.32 -15.27
CA ALA A 243 8.02 0.84 -14.63
C ALA A 243 8.74 2.17 -14.96
N HIS A 244 10.02 2.09 -15.34
CA HIS A 244 10.84 3.22 -15.77
C HIS A 244 10.79 3.47 -17.28
N GLY A 245 10.14 2.59 -18.06
CA GLY A 245 10.10 2.68 -19.51
C GLY A 245 11.41 2.27 -20.18
N GLU A 246 12.26 1.52 -19.47
CA GLU A 246 13.46 0.92 -20.03
C GLU A 246 13.04 -0.33 -20.82
N GLU A 247 13.07 -0.26 -22.15
CA GLU A 247 12.88 -1.46 -22.97
C GLU A 247 14.00 -2.45 -22.63
N SER A 248 13.63 -3.66 -22.19
CA SER A 248 14.58 -4.76 -22.14
C SER A 248 15.16 -4.94 -23.54
N ALA A 249 16.42 -4.55 -23.72
CA ALA A 249 17.17 -4.85 -24.92
C ALA A 249 17.13 -6.38 -25.12
N CYS A 250 16.41 -6.79 -26.15
CA CYS A 250 16.21 -8.18 -26.54
C CYS A 250 17.52 -8.85 -26.95
#